data_AF-A0A1B0C895-F1
#
_entry.id   AF-A0A1B0C895-F1
#
_cell.length_a   1.000
_cell.length_b   1.000
_cell.length_c   1.000
_cell.angle_alpha   90.00
_cell.angle_beta   90.00
_cell.angle_gamma   90.00
#
_symmetry.space_group_name_H-M   'P 1'
#
loop_
_entity.id
_entity.type
_entity.pdbx_description
1 polymer ?
#
loop_
_entity_poly.entity_id
_entity_poly.type
_entity_poly.pdbx_seq_one_letter_code
_entity_poly.pdbx_strand_id
1 'polypeptide(L)'
;MAVNHETNLPGPHFTLTSPILGMQGKLRKLQSSRQVATPTVVKKILRFKQENPGMFAWEIRDQLLAQRICDPNTIPSVSSVNRILRNGGLWTDDMATNES
;
A
#
# COMPACT_ATOMS: atom_id res chain seq x y z
N MET A 1 -38.58 -21.49 -62.01
CA MET A 1 -37.89 -22.23 -60.92
C MET A 1 -37.43 -21.20 -59.91
N ALA A 2 -37.66 -21.30 -58.62
CA ALA A 2 -38.77 -21.85 -57.87
C ALA A 2 -38.95 -20.83 -56.73
N VAL A 3 -40.20 -20.57 -56.39
CA VAL A 3 -40.59 -19.76 -55.24
C VAL A 3 -40.02 -20.41 -53.97
N ASN A 4 -39.24 -19.68 -53.18
CA ASN A 4 -38.88 -20.13 -51.84
C ASN A 4 -39.87 -19.53 -50.85
N HIS A 5 -40.83 -20.38 -50.55
CA HIS A 5 -41.95 -20.24 -49.65
C HIS A 5 -41.44 -20.24 -48.19
N GLU A 6 -41.89 -19.25 -47.43
CA GLU A 6 -42.25 -19.27 -46.00
C GLU A 6 -41.62 -20.33 -45.08
N THR A 7 -40.93 -19.88 -44.03
CA THR A 7 -41.26 -20.31 -42.65
C THR A 7 -40.98 -19.20 -41.64
N ASN A 8 -42.08 -18.70 -41.10
CA ASN A 8 -42.25 -17.97 -39.86
C ASN A 8 -41.54 -18.70 -38.68
N LEU A 9 -40.74 -18.01 -37.87
CA LEU A 9 -40.42 -18.45 -36.51
C LEU A 9 -40.46 -17.26 -35.53
N PRO A 10 -41.40 -17.23 -34.57
CA PRO A 10 -41.45 -16.26 -33.48
C PRO A 10 -40.72 -16.75 -32.20
N GLY A 11 -40.05 -15.83 -31.51
CA GLY A 11 -39.58 -15.99 -30.12
C GLY A 11 -38.11 -16.40 -29.99
N PRO A 12 -37.37 -15.81 -29.02
CA PRO A 12 -37.67 -16.05 -27.61
C PRO A 12 -37.89 -14.78 -26.79
N HIS A 13 -39.06 -14.68 -26.16
CA HIS A 13 -39.30 -13.76 -25.04
C HIS A 13 -38.62 -14.36 -23.80
N PHE A 14 -37.42 -13.88 -23.49
CA PHE A 14 -36.74 -14.18 -22.23
C PHE A 14 -37.51 -13.50 -21.11
N THR A 15 -38.29 -14.29 -20.38
CA THR A 15 -39.00 -13.85 -19.19
C THR A 15 -38.01 -13.36 -18.15
N LEU A 16 -38.21 -12.11 -17.72
CA LEU A 16 -37.55 -11.50 -16.56
C LEU A 16 -37.92 -12.28 -15.31
N THR A 17 -37.06 -13.18 -14.86
CA THR A 17 -36.95 -13.53 -13.45
C THR A 17 -35.49 -13.58 -13.06
N SER A 18 -34.93 -12.39 -12.88
CA SER A 18 -33.61 -12.22 -12.29
C SER A 18 -33.78 -12.08 -10.78
N PRO A 19 -33.37 -13.06 -9.95
CA PRO A 19 -33.06 -12.78 -8.56
C PRO A 19 -31.74 -12.01 -8.56
N ILE A 20 -31.81 -10.68 -8.56
CA ILE A 20 -30.63 -9.84 -8.32
C ILE A 20 -30.27 -10.04 -6.86
N LEU A 21 -29.35 -10.99 -6.68
CA LEU A 21 -28.53 -11.22 -5.52
C LEU A 21 -28.03 -9.88 -4.99
N GLY A 22 -28.68 -9.42 -3.93
CA GLY A 22 -28.19 -8.30 -3.17
C GLY A 22 -26.83 -8.65 -2.60
N MET A 23 -25.82 -7.83 -2.88
CA MET A 23 -24.67 -7.62 -1.99
C MET A 23 -24.12 -6.22 -2.22
N GLN A 24 -24.74 -5.25 -1.55
CA GLN A 24 -24.08 -4.00 -1.16
C GLN A 24 -23.02 -4.34 -0.10
N GLY A 25 -21.74 -4.18 -0.42
CA GLY A 25 -20.62 -4.42 0.51
C GLY A 25 -19.29 -3.97 -0.11
N LYS A 26 -18.98 -2.68 -0.08
CA LYS A 26 -18.15 -2.02 0.95
C LYS A 26 -16.66 -2.35 0.85
N LEU A 27 -15.92 -1.28 0.52
CA LEU A 27 -14.52 -0.98 0.84
C LEU A 27 -13.41 -1.69 0.05
N ARG A 28 -12.83 -0.88 -0.84
CA ARG A 28 -11.39 -0.85 -1.14
C ARG A 28 -10.57 -1.16 0.13
N LYS A 29 -9.85 -2.28 0.12
CA LYS A 29 -8.70 -2.47 1.00
C LYS A 29 -7.53 -3.02 0.19
N LEU A 30 -7.10 -2.22 -0.79
CA LEU A 30 -5.70 -2.24 -1.17
C LEU A 30 -4.90 -1.67 0.01
N GLN A 31 -3.77 -2.30 0.31
CA GLN A 31 -2.84 -2.00 1.40
C GLN A 31 -3.33 -2.31 2.82
N SER A 32 -3.06 -3.54 3.25
CA SER A 32 -2.17 -3.66 4.39
C SER A 32 -1.33 -4.90 4.19
N SER A 33 -0.24 -4.74 3.44
CA SER A 33 0.98 -5.50 3.71
C SER A 33 1.30 -5.21 5.19
N ARG A 34 0.70 -6.00 6.07
CA ARG A 34 1.04 -6.15 7.48
C ARG A 34 2.29 -7.03 7.48
N GLN A 35 3.29 -6.60 6.72
CA GLN A 35 4.65 -7.03 6.94
C GLN A 35 4.91 -6.61 8.37
N VAL A 36 5.15 -7.61 9.19
CA VAL A 36 5.57 -7.49 10.57
C VAL A 36 6.99 -6.92 10.49
N ALA A 37 7.10 -5.66 10.10
CA ALA A 37 8.30 -4.88 10.27
C ALA A 37 8.45 -4.81 11.78
N THR A 38 9.40 -5.57 12.30
CA THR A 38 9.68 -5.68 13.73
C THR A 38 9.53 -4.30 14.35
N PRO A 39 8.58 -4.09 15.29
CA PRO A 39 8.25 -2.76 15.79
C PRO A 39 9.47 -2.04 16.38
N THR A 40 10.45 -2.80 16.84
CA THR A 40 11.77 -2.36 17.27
C THR A 40 12.53 -1.57 16.19
N VAL A 41 12.53 -2.05 14.93
CA VAL A 41 13.25 -1.43 13.80
C VAL A 41 12.59 -0.10 13.45
N VAL A 42 11.26 -0.09 13.36
CA VAL A 42 10.47 1.13 13.12
C VAL A 42 10.76 2.18 14.19
N LYS A 43 10.72 1.79 15.46
CA LYS A 43 11.02 2.70 16.59
C LYS A 43 12.44 3.25 16.52
N LYS A 44 13.41 2.44 16.13
CA LYS A 44 14.82 2.85 15.96
C LYS A 44 15.00 3.81 14.80
N ILE A 45 14.38 3.56 13.64
CA ILE A 45 14.37 4.45 12.48
C ILE A 45 13.86 5.85 12.87
N LEU A 46 12.73 5.91 13.58
CA LEU A 46 12.14 7.16 14.03
C LEU A 46 13.06 7.89 15.02
N ARG A 47 13.67 7.15 15.96
CA ARG A 47 14.61 7.72 16.92
C ARG A 47 15.84 8.34 16.25
N PHE A 48 16.44 7.66 15.27
CA PHE A 48 17.61 8.21 14.56
C PHE A 48 17.30 9.51 13.82
N LYS A 49 16.14 9.56 13.16
CA LYS A 49 15.69 10.79 12.47
C LYS A 49 15.32 11.91 13.46
N GLN A 50 14.83 11.56 14.64
CA GLN A 50 14.54 12.50 15.72
C GLN A 50 15.81 13.09 16.33
N GLU A 51 16.82 12.25 16.59
CA GLU A 51 18.11 12.67 17.13
C GLU A 51 18.89 13.51 16.09
N ASN A 52 18.79 13.16 14.80
CA ASN A 52 19.44 13.89 13.70
C ASN A 52 18.48 14.04 12.50
N PRO A 53 17.74 15.16 12.38
CA PRO A 53 16.82 15.39 11.27
C PRO A 53 17.53 15.53 9.91
N GLY A 54 18.83 15.85 9.90
CA GLY A 54 19.66 15.85 8.70
C GLY A 54 20.01 14.44 8.16
N MET A 55 19.81 13.39 8.97
CA MET A 55 20.20 12.03 8.60
C MET A 55 19.30 11.47 7.48
N PHE A 56 19.91 10.99 6.41
CA PHE A 56 19.23 10.40 5.28
C PHE A 56 18.80 8.96 5.54
N ALA A 57 17.81 8.47 4.79
CA ALA A 57 17.27 7.12 4.98
C ALA A 57 18.29 6.00 4.71
N TRP A 58 19.28 6.24 3.84
CA TRP A 58 20.39 5.31 3.63
C TRP A 58 21.37 5.29 4.81
N GLU A 59 21.59 6.43 5.49
CA GLU A 59 22.41 6.50 6.70
C GLU A 59 21.72 5.79 7.86
N ILE A 60 20.40 5.98 7.99
CA ILE A 60 19.60 5.26 8.99
C ILE A 60 19.70 3.74 8.76
N ARG A 61 19.70 3.28 7.50
CA ARG A 61 19.92 1.87 7.15
C ARG A 61 21.29 1.38 7.62
N ASP A 62 22.34 2.16 7.39
CA ASP A 62 23.70 1.79 7.78
C ASP A 62 23.86 1.72 9.31
N GLN A 63 23.29 2.70 10.02
CA GLN A 63 23.21 2.72 11.50
C GLN A 63 22.50 1.48 12.07
N LEU A 64 21.41 1.05 11.44
CA LEU A 64 20.70 -0.16 11.85
C LEU A 64 21.55 -1.43 11.71
N LEU A 65 22.38 -1.51 10.64
CA LEU A 65 23.33 -2.60 10.44
C LEU A 65 24.49 -2.52 11.44
N ALA A 66 25.04 -1.33 11.66
CA ALA A 66 26.13 -1.09 12.61
C ALA A 66 25.75 -1.47 14.04
N GLN A 67 24.53 -1.12 14.46
CA GLN A 67 23.99 -1.49 15.78
C GLN A 67 23.46 -2.93 15.86
N ARG A 68 23.58 -3.72 14.79
CA ARG A 68 23.07 -5.10 14.68
C ARG A 68 21.58 -5.22 15.06
N ILE A 69 20.81 -4.16 14.78
CA ILE A 69 19.36 -4.14 15.02
C ILE A 69 18.65 -4.96 13.92
N CYS A 70 19.19 -4.91 12.70
CA CYS A 70 18.77 -5.73 11.58
C CYS A 70 19.98 -6.42 10.95
N ASP A 71 19.72 -7.58 10.35
CA ASP A 71 20.63 -8.27 9.46
C ASP A 71 20.50 -7.72 8.04
N PRO A 72 21.51 -7.91 7.16
CA PRO A 72 21.41 -7.50 5.75
C PRO A 72 20.22 -8.15 5.00
N ASN A 73 19.67 -9.26 5.52
CA ASN A 73 18.50 -9.92 4.97
C ASN A 73 17.17 -9.37 5.53
N THR A 74 17.20 -8.69 6.69
CA THR A 74 16.02 -8.15 7.38
C THR A 74 15.97 -6.62 7.39
N ILE A 75 17.02 -5.98 6.88
CA ILE A 75 17.13 -4.53 6.73
C ILE A 75 16.09 -4.03 5.71
N PRO A 76 15.24 -3.05 6.07
CA PRO A 76 14.29 -2.49 5.13
C PRO A 76 14.99 -1.68 4.03
N SER A 77 14.39 -1.67 2.83
CA SER A 77 14.86 -0.83 1.73
C SER A 77 14.73 0.66 2.06
N VAL A 78 15.53 1.51 1.42
CA VAL A 78 15.49 2.98 1.60
C VAL A 78 14.08 3.53 1.40
N SER A 79 13.34 3.05 0.38
CA SER A 79 11.94 3.44 0.16
C SER A 79 11.02 3.03 1.31
N SER A 80 11.26 1.86 1.91
CA SER A 80 10.50 1.40 3.09
C SER A 80 10.79 2.26 4.31
N VAL A 81 12.05 2.65 4.52
CA VAL A 81 12.45 3.59 5.56
C VAL A 81 11.73 4.93 5.39
N ASN A 82 11.72 5.50 4.17
CA ASN A 82 10.97 6.73 3.90
C ASN A 82 9.47 6.60 4.20
N ARG A 83 8.86 5.47 3.82
CA ARG A 83 7.44 5.21 4.11
C ARG A 83 7.17 5.09 5.61
N ILE A 84 8.07 4.44 6.36
CA ILE A 84 7.98 4.33 7.82
C ILE A 84 8.06 5.70 8.47
N LEU A 85 9.04 6.50 8.07
CA LEU A 85 9.22 7.84 8.62
C LEU A 85 7.95 8.69 8.35
N ARG A 86 7.35 8.61 7.14
CA ARG A 86 6.12 9.34 6.75
C ARG A 86 4.88 8.86 7.51
N ASN A 87 4.74 7.55 7.68
CA ASN A 87 3.63 6.96 8.44
C ASN A 87 3.78 7.17 9.95
N GLY A 88 5.00 7.29 10.47
CA GLY A 88 5.29 7.47 11.89
C GLY A 88 5.09 8.90 12.40
N GLY A 89 4.59 9.81 11.55
CA GLY A 89 4.33 11.21 11.93
C GLY A 89 5.59 12.03 12.25
N LEU A 90 6.78 11.51 11.95
CA LEU A 90 8.06 12.12 12.31
C LEU A 90 8.73 12.88 11.15
N TRP A 91 8.00 13.07 10.05
CA TRP A 91 8.20 14.25 9.18
C TRP A 91 7.07 15.22 9.50
N THR A 92 7.08 15.78 10.69
CA THR A 92 6.63 17.15 10.79
C THR A 92 7.67 17.96 10.03
N ASP A 93 7.22 18.54 8.93
CA ASP A 93 7.87 19.55 8.11
C ASP A 93 8.34 20.77 8.94
N ASP A 94 8.03 20.80 10.24
CA ASP A 94 8.27 21.90 11.19
C ASP A 94 9.71 22.02 11.74
N MET A 95 10.69 21.28 11.22
CA MET A 95 12.09 21.33 11.70
C MET A 95 13.13 21.50 10.57
N ALA A 96 12.70 21.96 9.39
CA ALA A 96 13.60 22.24 8.27
C ALA A 96 13.30 23.59 7.61
N THR A 97 13.21 24.65 8.41
CA THR A 97 13.67 26.02 8.06
C THR A 97 13.49 26.89 9.30
N ASN A 98 14.51 26.95 10.15
CA ASN A 98 14.76 28.18 10.89
C ASN A 98 16.19 28.60 10.55
N GLU A 99 16.33 29.09 9.32
CA GLU A 99 17.41 29.97 8.93
C GLU A 99 16.78 31.28 8.42
N SER A 100 16.76 32.26 9.33
CA SER A 100 16.52 33.72 9.18
C SER A 100 15.09 34.24 9.33
#